data_AF-A0A969W1B4-F1
#
_entry.id   AF-A0A969W1B4-F1
#
_cell.length_a   1.000
_cell.length_b   1.000
_cell.length_c   1.000
_cell.angle_alpha   90.00
_cell.angle_beta   90.00
_cell.angle_gamma   90.00
#
_symmetry.space_group_name_H-M   'P 1'
#
loop_
_entity.id
_entity.type
_entity.pdbx_description
1 polymer ?
#
loop_
_entity_poly.entity_id
_entity_poly.type
_entity_poly.pdbx_seq_one_letter_code
_entity_poly.pdbx_strand_id
1 'polypeptide(L)' 'AIAPESNSQASRPLDISYQRALAVRDYLMRLRGENSYDWIAVGYGNSRPIADNDTEAHRKSNRRIEITIGN' A
#
# COMPACT_ATOMS: atom_id res chain seq x y z
N ALA A 1 17.82 -17.06 -19.06
CA ALA A 1 16.90 -17.07 -17.92
C ALA A 1 15.53 -16.68 -18.44
N ILE A 2 14.53 -17.53 -18.26
CA ILE A 2 13.17 -17.33 -18.79
C ILE A 2 12.50 -16.29 -17.90
N ALA A 3 12.11 -15.14 -18.48
CA ALA A 3 11.24 -14.19 -17.81
C ALA A 3 9.84 -14.81 -17.68
N PRO A 4 9.20 -14.82 -16.50
CA PRO A 4 7.83 -15.28 -16.39
C PRO A 4 6.89 -14.13 -16.75
N GLU A 5 6.47 -14.06 -18.02
CA GLU A 5 5.19 -13.46 -18.35
C GLU A 5 4.09 -14.43 -17.95
N SER A 6 3.27 -14.10 -16.94
CA SER A 6 1.84 -14.47 -16.84
C SER A 6 1.30 -14.19 -15.44
N ASN A 7 0.50 -13.11 -15.32
CA ASN A 7 -0.85 -13.10 -14.73
C ASN A 7 -1.18 -11.71 -14.12
N SER A 8 -1.49 -10.75 -14.99
CA SER A 8 -1.62 -9.30 -14.72
C SER A 8 -2.88 -8.87 -13.94
N GLN A 9 -3.44 -9.73 -13.09
CA GLN A 9 -4.60 -9.40 -12.23
C GLN A 9 -4.37 -9.67 -10.72
N ALA A 10 -3.50 -10.61 -10.35
CA ALA A 10 -3.10 -10.81 -8.95
C ALA A 10 -2.03 -9.80 -8.50
N SER A 11 -1.21 -9.31 -9.43
CA SER A 11 -0.17 -8.31 -9.19
C SER A 11 -0.76 -6.90 -9.01
N ARG A 12 -1.79 -6.54 -9.78
CA ARG A 12 -2.22 -5.14 -9.88
C ARG A 12 -2.68 -4.52 -8.54
N PRO A 13 -3.52 -5.17 -7.71
CA PRO A 13 -3.94 -4.55 -6.45
C PRO A 13 -2.79 -4.43 -5.44
N LEU A 14 -1.93 -5.45 -5.38
CA LEU A 14 -0.76 -5.46 -4.51
C LEU A 14 0.21 -4.34 -4.91
N ASP A 15 0.53 -4.27 -6.20
CA ASP A 15 1.42 -3.24 -6.77
C ASP A 15 0.87 -1.83 -6.52
N ILE A 16 -0.41 -1.59 -6.80
CA ILE A 16 -1.02 -0.26 -6.57
C ILE A 16 -0.97 0.11 -5.09
N SER A 17 -1.27 -0.82 -4.18
CA SER A 17 -1.21 -0.54 -2.75
C SER A 17 0.22 -0.25 -2.28
N TYR A 18 1.20 -0.97 -2.79
CA TYR A 18 2.61 -0.76 -2.47
C TYR A 18 3.14 0.57 -3.02
N GLN A 19 2.82 0.90 -4.28
CA GLN A 19 3.19 2.19 -4.88
C GLN A 19 2.58 3.38 -4.13
N ARG A 20 1.34 3.25 -3.66
CA ARG A 20 0.72 4.27 -2.80
C ARG A 20 1.43 4.39 -1.45
N ALA A 21 1.80 3.27 -0.83
CA ALA A 21 2.57 3.29 0.42
C ALA A 21 3.94 3.95 0.23
N LEU A 22 4.64 3.68 -0.87
CA LEU A 22 5.90 4.35 -1.23
C LEU A 22 5.72 5.86 -1.41
N ALA A 23 4.68 6.29 -2.14
CA ALA A 23 4.41 7.71 -2.35
C ALA A 23 4.17 8.46 -1.03
N VAL A 24 3.41 7.86 -0.11
CA VAL A 24 3.17 8.44 1.22
C VAL A 24 4.46 8.46 2.05
N ARG A 25 5.24 7.37 2.04
CA ARG A 25 6.55 7.30 2.71
C ARG A 25 7.46 8.43 2.23
N ASP A 26 7.65 8.56 0.92
CA ASP A 26 8.54 9.56 0.33
C ASP A 26 8.10 11.00 0.65
N TYR A 27 6.79 11.24 0.68
CA TYR A 27 6.23 12.51 1.11
C TYR A 27 6.56 12.80 2.59
N LEU A 28 6.38 11.83 3.48
CA LEU A 28 6.68 12.00 4.90
C LEU A 28 8.19 12.13 5.17
N MET A 29 9.03 11.38 4.46
CA MET A 29 10.49 11.49 4.52
C MET A 29 10.95 12.92 4.21
N ARG A 30 10.40 13.54 3.15
CA ARG A 30 10.73 14.92 2.78
C ARG A 30 10.31 15.95 3.84
N LEU A 31 9.20 15.70 4.54
CA LEU A 31 8.69 16.60 5.57
C LEU A 31 9.37 16.44 6.93
N ARG A 32 9.76 15.20 7.28
CA ARG A 32 10.19 14.84 8.64
C ARG A 32 11.67 14.52 8.76
N GLY A 33 12.36 14.34 7.64
CA GLY A 33 13.75 13.92 7.58
C GLY A 33 13.88 12.44 7.20
N GLU A 34 14.74 12.17 6.22
CA GLU A 34 15.04 10.82 5.74
C GLU A 34 15.61 9.92 6.83
N ASN A 35 16.48 10.46 7.69
CA ASN A 35 17.18 9.71 8.75
C ASN A 35 16.46 9.74 10.11
N SER A 36 15.24 10.29 10.18
CA SER A 36 14.52 10.44 11.45
C SER A 36 13.75 9.18 11.87
N TYR A 37 13.51 8.26 10.94
CA TYR A 37 12.75 7.04 11.16
C TYR A 37 13.29 5.91 10.29
N ASP A 38 13.12 4.67 10.72
CA ASP A 38 13.26 3.51 9.85
C ASP A 38 11.99 3.37 8.99
N TRP A 39 12.05 3.90 7.77
CA TRP A 39 10.89 3.98 6.89
C TRP A 39 10.60 2.65 6.19
N ILE A 40 9.45 2.05 6.50
CA ILE A 40 8.99 0.81 5.86
C ILE A 40 7.67 1.07 5.12
N ALA A 41 7.59 0.68 3.85
CA ALA A 41 6.37 0.69 3.06
C ALA A 41 5.93 -0.74 2.74
N VAL A 42 4.65 -1.05 2.95
CA VAL A 42 4.07 -2.38 2.68
C VAL A 42 2.77 -2.19 1.91
N GLY A 43 2.57 -2.98 0.85
CA GLY A 43 1.29 -3.09 0.15
C GLY A 43 0.57 -4.37 0.57
N TYR A 44 -0.71 -4.28 0.91
CA TYR A 44 -1.56 -5.44 1.23
C TYR A 44 -2.57 -5.79 0.14
N GLY A 45 -2.68 -4.98 -0.92
CA GLY A 45 -3.72 -5.13 -1.93
C GLY A 45 -5.12 -5.20 -1.30
N ASN A 46 -5.88 -6.23 -1.65
CA ASN A 46 -7.20 -6.52 -1.11
C ASN A 46 -7.19 -7.58 0.02
N SER A 47 -6.03 -7.99 0.52
CA SER A 47 -5.91 -9.08 1.50
C SER A 47 -6.32 -8.72 2.94
N ARG A 48 -6.47 -7.42 3.25
CA ARG A 48 -6.85 -6.91 4.59
C ARG A 48 -8.05 -5.94 4.53
N PRO A 49 -9.25 -6.43 4.16
CA PRO A 49 -10.46 -5.60 4.17
C PRO A 49 -10.86 -5.24 5.61
N ILE A 50 -11.46 -4.07 5.77
CA ILE A 50 -12.11 -3.64 7.03
C ILE A 50 -13.64 -3.57 6.90
N ALA A 51 -14.14 -3.74 5.69
CA ALA A 51 -15.55 -3.83 5.35
C ALA A 51 -15.70 -4.72 4.11
N ASP A 52 -16.92 -5.18 3.83
CA ASP A 52 -17.22 -5.95 2.63
C ASP A 52 -17.05 -5.11 1.35
N ASN A 53 -17.03 -5.71 0.16
CA ASN A 53 -16.87 -4.97 -1.11
C ASN A 53 -18.21 -4.73 -1.86
N ASP A 54 -19.32 -4.87 -1.15
CA ASP A 54 -20.70 -4.80 -1.66
C ASP A 54 -21.15 -3.37 -2.02
N THR A 55 -20.88 -2.39 -1.17
CA THR A 55 -21.25 -0.99 -1.38
C THR A 55 -20.06 -0.13 -1.78
N GLU A 56 -20.32 1.00 -2.46
CA GLU A 56 -19.25 1.96 -2.77
C GLU A 56 -18.65 2.58 -1.50
N ALA A 57 -19.46 2.77 -0.46
CA ALA A 57 -18.99 3.24 0.84
C ALA A 57 -17.99 2.26 1.45
N HIS A 58 -18.30 0.96 1.48
CA HIS A 58 -17.38 -0.04 2.04
C HIS A 58 -16.11 -0.20 1.19
N ARG A 59 -16.22 -0.20 -0.15
CA ARG A 59 -15.04 -0.20 -1.03
C ARG A 59 -14.15 1.02 -0.80
N LYS A 60 -14.73 2.19 -0.54
CA LYS A 60 -13.98 3.40 -0.20
C LYS A 60 -13.23 3.25 1.12
N SER A 61 -13.87 2.66 2.14
CA SER A 61 -13.21 2.34 3.42
C SER A 61 -12.03 1.38 3.24
N ASN A 62 -12.13 0.41 2.32
CA ASN A 62 -11.04 -0.51 2.02
C ASN A 62 -9.85 0.15 1.30
N ARG A 63 -10.07 1.23 0.53
CA ARG A 63 -9.01 1.99 -0.16
C ARG A 63 -8.34 2.98 0.80
N ARG A 64 -7.49 2.48 1.70
CA ARG A 64 -6.86 3.27 2.78
C ARG A 64 -5.34 3.09 2.87
N ILE A 65 -4.70 4.02 3.57
CA ILE A 65 -3.31 3.93 4.04
C ILE A 65 -3.34 3.98 5.57
N GLU A 66 -2.65 3.03 6.20
CA GLU A 66 -2.44 3.00 7.65
C GLU A 66 -0.98 3.36 7.94
N ILE A 67 -0.74 4.22 8.93
CA ILE A 67 0.60 4.64 9.35
C ILE A 67 0.76 4.28 10.82
N THR A 68 1.75 3.46 11.12
CA THR A 68 2.10 3.05 12.48
C THR A 68 3.46 3.61 12.84
N ILE A 69 3.58 4.22 14.02
CA ILE A 69 4.82 4.74 14.56
C ILE A 69 5.19 3.87 15.75
N GLY A 70 6.35 3.21 15.68
CA GLY A 70 6.90 2.43 16.79
C GLY A 70 7.62 3.30 17.81
N ASN A 71 7.80 2.76 19.02
CA ASN A 71 8.61 3.37 20.08
C ASN A 71 10.09 3.05 19.92
#